data_AF-A0AAU7T822-F1
#
_entry.id   AF-A0AAU7T822-F1
#
_cell.length_a   1.000
_cell.length_b   1.000
_cell.length_c   1.000
_cell.angle_alpha   90.00
_cell.angle_beta   90.00
_cell.angle_gamma   90.00
#
_symmetry.space_group_name_H-M   'P 1'
#
loop_
_entity.id
_entity.type
_entity.pdbx_description
1 polymer ?
#
loop_
_entity_poly.entity_id
_entity_poly.type
_entity_poly.pdbx_seq_one_letter_code
_entity_poly.pdbx_strand_id
1 'polypeptide(L)'
;MTTTTGAARAPDVTAYELCLAGHLDDHWSAVLGDLTLTRRTDGTTTLSGPVSGQAQLHGILNRIRDLGTTLLSLRILDTPAAGMPYATSAAERWR
;
A
#
# COMPACT_ATOMS: atom_id res chain seq x y z
N MET A 1 -15.30 24.22 -28.86
CA MET A 1 -14.19 23.25 -28.92
C MET A 1 -13.57 23.19 -27.54
N THR A 2 -13.88 22.14 -26.76
CA THR A 2 -13.31 21.91 -25.42
C THR A 2 -12.33 20.76 -25.52
N THR A 3 -11.04 21.05 -25.57
CA THR A 3 -10.00 20.04 -25.38
C THR A 3 -9.82 19.82 -23.89
N THR A 4 -10.42 18.75 -23.38
CA THR A 4 -10.13 18.23 -22.04
C THR A 4 -8.79 17.50 -22.12
N THR A 5 -7.73 18.13 -21.60
CA THR A 5 -6.41 17.52 -21.51
C THR A 5 -6.45 16.49 -20.38
N GLY A 6 -6.59 15.22 -20.76
CA GLY A 6 -6.40 14.09 -19.86
C GLY A 6 -4.95 14.04 -19.40
N ALA A 7 -4.64 14.66 -18.27
CA ALA A 7 -3.50 14.25 -17.46
C ALA A 7 -3.79 12.80 -17.03
N ALA A 8 -3.15 11.84 -17.69
CA ALA A 8 -3.17 10.46 -17.24
C ALA A 8 -2.75 10.46 -15.77
N ARG A 9 -3.70 10.17 -14.87
CA ARG A 9 -3.42 10.05 -13.43
C ARG A 9 -2.33 8.98 -13.32
N ALA A 10 -1.13 9.40 -12.93
CA ALA A 10 -0.14 8.44 -12.49
C ALA A 10 -0.82 7.55 -11.43
N PRO A 11 -0.63 6.22 -11.49
CA PRO A 11 -1.17 5.36 -10.44
C PRO A 11 -0.68 5.90 -9.09
N ASP A 12 -1.62 6.14 -8.18
CA ASP A 12 -1.30 6.60 -6.84
C ASP A 12 -0.60 5.44 -6.12
N VAL A 13 0.73 5.42 -6.22
CA VAL A 13 1.55 4.40 -5.56
C VAL A 13 1.65 4.81 -4.10
N THR A 14 0.90 4.12 -3.26
CA THR A 14 0.94 4.31 -1.81
C THR A 14 1.73 3.16 -1.21
N ALA A 15 2.69 3.45 -0.33
CA ALA A 15 3.36 2.41 0.44
C ALA A 15 2.47 1.94 1.58
N TYR A 16 2.37 0.63 1.76
CA TYR A 16 1.61 0.02 2.85
C TYR A 16 2.51 -0.87 3.70
N GLU A 17 2.11 -1.01 4.95
CA GLU A 17 2.62 -1.99 5.91
C GLU A 17 1.43 -2.83 6.40
N LEU A 18 1.52 -4.14 6.20
CA LEU A 18 0.54 -5.13 6.67
C LEU A 18 1.21 -6.04 7.68
N CYS A 19 0.59 -6.24 8.84
CA CYS A 19 1.06 -7.17 9.87
C CYS A 19 0.13 -8.38 9.93
N LEU A 20 0.69 -9.57 9.87
CA LEU A 20 -0.02 -10.85 9.84
C LEU A 20 0.35 -11.69 11.07
N ALA A 21 -0.60 -12.48 11.55
CA ALA A 21 -0.38 -13.43 12.63
C ALA A 21 0.38 -14.67 12.13
N GLY A 22 1.35 -15.14 12.89
CA GLY A 22 2.15 -16.31 12.52
C GLY A 22 3.30 -15.98 11.57
N HIS A 23 4.13 -16.99 11.33
CA HIS A 23 5.18 -16.96 10.33
C HIS A 23 4.69 -17.49 9.01
N LEU A 24 4.81 -16.66 7.98
CA LEU A 24 4.53 -17.08 6.64
C LEU A 24 5.71 -17.88 6.07
N ASP A 25 5.43 -19.05 5.52
CA ASP A 25 6.40 -19.91 4.85
C ASP A 25 7.09 -19.21 3.67
N ASP A 26 8.34 -19.61 3.40
CA ASP A 26 9.19 -19.07 2.35
C ASP A 26 8.54 -19.10 0.95
N HIS A 27 7.70 -20.10 0.68
CA HIS A 27 7.00 -20.25 -0.61
C HIS A 27 6.12 -19.03 -0.96
N TRP A 28 5.58 -18.34 0.05
CA TRP A 28 4.67 -17.23 -0.16
C TRP A 28 5.37 -15.90 -0.38
N SER A 29 6.65 -15.78 0.00
CA SER A 29 7.47 -14.60 -0.30
C SER A 29 7.51 -14.31 -1.81
N ALA A 30 7.54 -15.36 -2.64
CA ALA A 30 7.53 -15.24 -4.09
C ALA A 30 6.15 -14.86 -4.67
N VAL A 31 5.07 -15.11 -3.93
CA VAL A 31 3.68 -14.92 -4.40
C VAL A 31 3.13 -13.56 -3.95
N LEU A 32 3.74 -12.88 -3.00
CA LEU A 32 3.24 -11.61 -2.46
C LEU A 32 3.67 -10.35 -3.25
N GLY A 33 4.30 -10.53 -4.41
CA GLY A 33 4.67 -9.44 -5.33
C GLY A 33 5.88 -8.64 -4.83
N ASP A 34 5.97 -7.36 -5.20
CA ASP A 34 7.05 -6.44 -4.83
C ASP A 34 7.04 -6.01 -3.34
N LEU A 35 6.33 -6.75 -2.48
CA LEU A 35 6.29 -6.50 -1.05
C LEU A 35 7.45 -7.20 -0.35
N THR A 36 8.13 -6.47 0.51
CA THR A 36 9.17 -7.02 1.38
C THR A 36 8.51 -7.76 2.54
N LEU A 37 8.76 -9.07 2.63
CA LEU A 37 8.31 -9.91 3.73
C LEU A 37 9.38 -9.98 4.83
N THR A 38 9.01 -9.60 6.05
CA THR A 38 9.86 -9.66 7.23
C THR A 38 9.20 -10.52 8.30
N ARG A 39 9.85 -11.61 8.70
CA ARG A 39 9.42 -12.42 9.86
C ARG A 39 9.95 -11.75 11.13
N ARG A 40 9.07 -11.49 12.09
CA ARG A 40 9.44 -10.86 13.36
C ARG A 40 9.67 -11.92 14.43
N THR A 41 10.41 -11.62 15.48
CA THR A 41 10.66 -12.58 16.57
C THR A 41 9.46 -12.81 17.49
N ASP A 42 8.42 -11.97 17.38
CA ASP A 42 7.18 -12.04 18.15
C ASP A 42 6.16 -13.02 17.57
N GLY A 43 6.53 -13.80 16.55
CA GLY A 43 5.62 -14.72 15.90
C GLY A 43 4.77 -14.08 14.80
N THR A 44 5.03 -12.84 14.39
CA THR A 44 4.27 -12.16 13.32
C THR A 44 5.07 -12.05 12.03
N THR A 45 4.36 -11.73 10.94
CA THR A 45 4.96 -11.44 9.63
C THR A 45 4.54 -10.06 9.18
N THR A 46 5.50 -9.21 8.82
CA THR A 46 5.24 -7.87 8.27
C THR A 46 5.49 -7.88 6.77
N LEU A 47 4.54 -7.36 6.00
CA LEU A 47 4.65 -7.12 4.57
C LEU A 47 4.65 -5.62 4.33
N SER A 48 5.73 -5.09 3.74
CA SER A 48 5.84 -3.66 3.47
C SER A 48 6.30 -3.39 2.05
N GLY A 49 5.68 -2.43 1.38
CA GLY A 49 6.09 -2.03 0.02
C GLY A 49 5.08 -1.15 -0.71
N PRO A 50 5.47 -0.66 -1.91
CA PRO A 50 4.62 0.17 -2.76
C PRO A 50 3.47 -0.65 -3.35
N VAL A 51 2.26 -0.09 -3.32
CA VAL A 51 1.07 -0.68 -3.93
C VAL A 51 0.46 0.29 -4.93
N SER A 52 0.36 -0.17 -6.17
CA SER A 52 -0.14 0.53 -7.36
C SER A 52 -1.67 0.58 -7.38
N GLY A 53 -2.24 1.28 -6.40
CA GLY A 53 -3.68 1.48 -6.26
C GLY A 53 -4.45 0.32 -5.61
N GLN A 54 -5.76 0.54 -5.44
CA GLN A 54 -6.63 -0.33 -4.63
C GLN A 54 -6.78 -1.75 -5.20
N ALA A 55 -6.72 -1.95 -6.52
CA ALA A 55 -6.84 -3.29 -7.09
C ALA A 55 -5.71 -4.23 -6.66
N GLN A 56 -4.46 -3.73 -6.62
CA GLN A 56 -3.32 -4.52 -6.14
C GLN A 56 -3.44 -4.78 -4.63
N LEU A 57 -3.87 -3.78 -3.85
CA LEU A 57 -4.12 -3.95 -2.41
C LEU A 57 -5.14 -5.04 -2.13
N HIS A 58 -6.29 -5.02 -2.83
CA HIS A 58 -7.32 -6.05 -2.70
C HIS A 58 -6.81 -7.43 -3.13
N GLY A 59 -5.96 -7.51 -4.15
CA GLY A 59 -5.29 -8.76 -4.53
C GLY A 59 -4.41 -9.33 -3.41
N ILE A 60 -3.63 -8.48 -2.74
CA ILE A 60 -2.80 -8.85 -1.59
C ILE A 60 -3.68 -9.33 -0.43
N LEU A 61 -4.78 -8.63 -0.12
CA LEU A 61 -5.71 -9.01 0.95
C LEU A 61 -6.41 -10.34 0.68
N ASN A 62 -6.79 -10.61 -0.57
CA ASN A 62 -7.35 -11.91 -0.95
C ASN A 62 -6.32 -13.04 -0.77
N ARG A 63 -5.06 -12.82 -1.19
CA ARG A 63 -3.99 -13.79 -0.94
C ARG A 63 -3.82 -14.05 0.56
N ILE A 64 -3.83 -13.01 1.39
CA ILE A 64 -3.80 -13.14 2.86
C ILE A 64 -4.96 -13.98 3.39
N ARG A 65 -6.16 -13.85 2.83
CA ARG A 65 -7.30 -14.69 3.19
C ARG A 65 -7.09 -16.15 2.79
N ASP A 66 -6.57 -16.42 1.58
CA ASP A 66 -6.29 -17.78 1.10
C ASP A 66 -5.21 -18.49 1.94
N LEU A 67 -4.30 -17.72 2.57
CA LEU A 67 -3.31 -18.23 3.53
C LEU A 67 -3.93 -18.78 4.82
N GLY A 68 -5.18 -18.42 5.13
CA GLY A 68 -5.79 -18.70 6.43
C GLY A 68 -5.12 -17.98 7.60
N THR A 69 -4.30 -16.95 7.33
CA THR A 69 -3.69 -16.11 8.37
C THR A 69 -4.56 -14.89 8.69
N THR A 70 -4.45 -14.41 9.93
CA THR A 70 -5.17 -13.22 10.39
C THR A 70 -4.36 -11.97 10.08
N LEU A 71 -4.96 -11.03 9.36
CA LEU A 71 -4.45 -9.67 9.25
C LEU A 71 -4.63 -8.95 10.59
N LEU A 72 -3.51 -8.63 11.25
CA LEU A 72 -3.48 -7.93 12.53
C LEU A 72 -3.58 -6.41 12.36
N SER A 73 -2.89 -5.86 11.36
CA SER A 73 -2.95 -4.42 11.08
C SER A 73 -2.64 -4.12 9.62
N LEU A 74 -3.19 -3.00 9.15
CA LEU A 74 -2.88 -2.39 7.85
C LEU A 74 -2.63 -0.91 8.07
N ARG A 75 -1.50 -0.42 7.59
CA ARG A 75 -1.08 0.98 7.72
C ARG A 75 -0.63 1.51 6.38
N ILE A 76 -1.02 2.75 6.10
CA ILE A 76 -0.39 3.53 5.03
C ILE A 76 0.91 4.07 5.60
N LEU A 77 2.01 3.79 4.93
CA LEU A 77 3.28 4.44 5.18
C LEU A 77 3.25 5.75 4.38
N ASP A 78 3.32 6.88 5.08
CA ASP A 78 3.52 8.17 4.43
C ASP A 78 4.85 8.09 3.66
N THR A 79 4.75 7.78 2.37
CA THR A 79 5.85 8.03 1.46
C THR A 79 5.79 9.52 1.26
N PRO A 80 6.77 10.31 1.72
CA PRO A 80 6.77 11.73 1.43
C PRO A 80 6.68 11.82 -0.08
N ALA A 81 5.55 12.35 -0.56
CA ALA A 81 5.27 12.46 -1.98
C ALA A 81 6.48 13.14 -2.62
N ALA A 82 7.32 12.37 -3.30
CA ALA A 82 8.44 12.90 -4.05
C ALA A 82 7.82 13.67 -5.22
N GLY A 83 7.50 14.95 -4.96
CA GLY A 83 6.91 15.88 -5.92
C GLY A 83 5.50 16.41 -5.60
N MET A 84 5.20 16.86 -4.39
CA MET A 84 4.13 17.86 -4.22
C MET A 84 4.66 19.28 -4.47
N PRO A 85 4.22 19.98 -5.53
CA PRO A 85 4.12 21.44 -5.51
C PRO A 85 2.77 21.93 -4.93
N TYR A 86 1.83 21.06 -4.55
CA TYR A 86 0.58 21.50 -3.92
C TYR A 86 0.72 21.59 -2.40
N ALA A 87 1.48 22.60 -1.96
CA ALA A 87 1.35 23.14 -0.62
C ALA A 87 1.43 24.67 -0.71
N THR A 88 0.43 25.29 -1.35
CA THR A 88 -0.01 26.66 -1.05
C THR A 88 -1.37 26.90 -1.67
N SER A 89 -2.28 27.48 -0.86
CA SER A 89 -3.58 28.05 -1.19
C SER A 89 -4.82 27.17 -0.96
N ALA A 90 -5.22 27.05 0.31
CA ALA A 90 -6.65 27.01 0.68
C ALA A 90 -6.91 27.47 2.13
N ALA A 91 -6.06 28.33 2.72
CA ALA A 91 -6.35 28.99 4.00
C ALA A 91 -7.11 30.32 3.83
N GLU A 92 -7.43 30.74 2.60
CA GLU A 92 -8.17 31.98 2.33
C GLU A 92 -9.45 31.68 1.54
N ARG A 93 -10.41 30.96 2.13
CA ARG A 93 -11.80 31.00 1.64
C ARG A 93 -12.87 30.51 2.62
N TRP A 94 -12.83 30.99 3.86
CA TRP A 94 -14.05 31.16 4.65
C TRP A 94 -14.10 32.60 5.15
N ARG A 95 -14.76 33.46 4.36
CA ARG A 95 -15.51 34.60 4.90
C ARG A 95 -16.96 34.19 5.02
#